data_AF-A9WGE6-F1
#
_entry.id   AF-A9WGE6-F1
#
_cell.length_a   1.000
_cell.length_b   1.000
_cell.length_c   1.000
_cell.angle_alpha   90.00
_cell.angle_beta   90.00
_cell.angle_gamma   90.00
#
_symmetry.space_group_name_H-M   'P 1'
#
loop_
_entity.id
_entity.type
_entity.pdbx_description
1 polymer ?
#
loop_
_entity_poly.entity_id
_entity_poly.type
_entity_poly.pdbx_seq_one_letter_code
_entity_poly.pdbx_strand_id
1 'polypeptide(L)'
;MNTFPAVLIGGPPHSGKSVLTYLLTQYLRQRGIEHYVLRACPDGEGDWSQESTPDLVRLLRQKGAFDRTFVDRVCRDIEQRHLPLLVDVGGRPTLDQERIIQRCTHAIVLSATPQGMDEWRNRVEQYGLIIVAELHSELHGSDQIEVEKPVLRGVISGLERNAPTGGIVVEALANRLARLMHYDQAELVQQHLQRAPAELVVDLDRLARQMWVEATQRRWIPPDLPQILDSIPAKTPLAIYGRGPNWLYAALAGHTAPAPFSLFDPRLGWAQAQSLRRVPQPVADVIRWQTREEQDYTLLKAHLLEPYLDYDDLSALTVPRLDPQRGVVVSGKLPFWLLTSLIVTYHEHPWLAVIQPQLNPNSVIIFSRCEDYRPGNSIQVVLD
;
A
#
# COMPACT_ATOMS: atom_id res chain seq x y z
N MET A 1 -15.01 13.70 15.57
CA MET A 1 -15.19 13.40 14.13
C MET A 1 -13.82 13.48 13.47
N ASN A 2 -13.51 12.54 12.57
CA ASN A 2 -12.24 12.52 11.86
C ASN A 2 -12.19 13.67 10.84
N THR A 3 -11.18 14.53 10.93
CA THR A 3 -11.06 15.77 10.14
C THR A 3 -10.36 15.57 8.80
N PHE A 4 -9.67 14.44 8.59
CA PHE A 4 -8.97 14.19 7.32
C PHE A 4 -9.96 14.04 6.17
N PRO A 5 -9.73 14.57 4.97
CA PRO A 5 -10.62 14.31 3.84
C PRO A 5 -10.50 12.85 3.37
N ALA A 6 -11.62 12.24 3.03
CA ALA A 6 -11.68 11.02 2.23
C ALA A 6 -12.31 11.38 0.88
N VAL A 7 -11.51 11.33 -0.19
CA VAL A 7 -11.88 11.76 -1.53
C VAL A 7 -12.13 10.54 -2.40
N LEU A 8 -13.38 10.33 -2.78
CA LEU A 8 -13.80 9.29 -3.71
C LEU A 8 -13.29 9.60 -5.12
N ILE A 9 -12.75 8.60 -5.81
CA ILE A 9 -12.50 8.64 -7.26
C ILE A 9 -13.58 7.81 -7.94
N GLY A 10 -14.66 8.49 -8.35
CA GLY A 10 -15.85 7.90 -8.93
C GLY A 10 -15.86 7.96 -10.45
N GLY A 11 -16.47 6.96 -11.09
CA GLY A 11 -16.63 6.94 -12.54
C GLY A 11 -16.91 5.56 -13.10
N PRO A 12 -17.53 5.44 -14.30
CA PRO A 12 -17.83 4.14 -14.92
C PRO A 12 -16.57 3.29 -15.16
N PRO A 13 -16.70 1.98 -15.48
CA PRO A 13 -15.55 1.17 -15.88
C PRO A 13 -14.80 1.79 -17.05
N HIS A 14 -13.48 1.58 -17.10
CA HIS A 14 -12.61 2.05 -18.18
C HIS A 14 -12.50 3.58 -18.34
N SER A 15 -12.96 4.38 -17.38
CA SER A 15 -12.81 5.85 -17.42
C SER A 15 -11.42 6.38 -17.05
N GLY A 16 -10.41 5.53 -16.82
CA GLY A 16 -9.06 5.98 -16.46
C GLY A 16 -8.79 6.20 -14.96
N LYS A 17 -9.73 5.86 -14.06
CA LYS A 17 -9.60 6.06 -12.59
C LYS A 17 -8.27 5.59 -11.98
N SER A 18 -7.84 4.36 -12.26
CA SER A 18 -6.60 3.82 -11.67
C SER A 18 -5.37 4.61 -12.13
N VAL A 19 -5.34 5.05 -13.39
CA VAL A 19 -4.25 5.87 -13.97
C VAL A 19 -4.27 7.27 -13.36
N LEU A 20 -5.45 7.90 -13.26
CA LEU A 20 -5.59 9.19 -12.60
C LEU A 20 -5.16 9.12 -11.13
N THR A 21 -5.56 8.08 -10.41
CA THR A 21 -5.15 7.87 -9.00
C THR A 21 -3.64 7.80 -8.86
N TYR A 22 -2.98 7.05 -9.76
CA TYR A 22 -1.53 6.92 -9.78
C TYR A 22 -0.87 8.28 -10.05
N LEU A 23 -1.30 9.01 -11.08
CA LEU A 23 -0.76 10.34 -11.41
C LEU A 23 -0.93 11.35 -10.26
N LEU A 24 -2.13 11.43 -9.68
CA LEU A 24 -2.40 12.29 -8.53
C LEU A 24 -1.50 11.95 -7.34
N THR A 25 -1.31 10.66 -7.08
CA THR A 25 -0.43 10.17 -6.01
C THR A 25 1.02 10.64 -6.24
N GLN A 26 1.54 10.57 -7.48
CA GLN A 26 2.88 11.08 -7.79
C GLN A 26 2.98 12.60 -7.59
N TYR A 27 2.01 13.37 -8.09
CA TYR A 27 2.00 14.83 -7.95
C TYR A 27 1.87 15.31 -6.51
N LEU A 28 1.05 14.63 -5.70
CA LEU A 28 0.88 14.91 -4.28
C LEU A 28 2.15 14.56 -3.49
N ARG A 29 2.80 13.42 -3.80
CA ARG A 29 4.09 13.02 -3.22
C ARG A 29 5.19 14.05 -3.49
N GLN A 30 5.30 14.52 -4.74
CA GLN A 30 6.27 15.57 -5.12
C GLN A 30 6.06 16.88 -4.34
N ARG A 31 4.82 17.15 -3.91
CA ARG A 31 4.45 18.33 -3.10
C ARG A 31 4.55 18.08 -1.59
N GLY A 32 5.00 16.90 -1.15
CA GLY A 32 5.09 16.55 0.28
C GLY A 32 3.73 16.40 0.97
N ILE A 33 2.66 16.12 0.21
CA ILE A 33 1.33 15.91 0.80
C ILE A 33 1.21 14.48 1.30
N GLU A 34 1.05 14.32 2.61
CA GLU A 34 0.74 13.03 3.23
C GLU A 34 -0.68 12.58 2.88
N HIS A 35 -0.79 11.37 2.35
CA HIS A 35 -2.07 10.78 1.97
C HIS A 35 -1.97 9.25 1.91
N TYR A 36 -3.07 8.56 1.71
CA TYR A 36 -3.07 7.12 1.43
C TYR A 36 -4.12 6.78 0.38
N VAL A 37 -3.79 5.83 -0.51
CA VAL A 37 -4.73 5.33 -1.51
C VAL A 37 -5.38 4.07 -0.96
N LEU A 38 -6.67 4.18 -0.59
CA LEU A 38 -7.47 3.04 -0.18
C LEU A 38 -8.18 2.44 -1.40
N ARG A 39 -7.73 1.26 -1.80
CA ARG A 39 -8.36 0.46 -2.87
C ARG A 39 -9.55 -0.27 -2.26
N ALA A 40 -10.71 0.36 -2.31
CA ALA A 40 -11.99 -0.14 -1.81
C ALA A 40 -12.69 -1.09 -2.82
N CYS A 41 -11.90 -1.80 -3.63
CA CYS A 41 -12.35 -2.76 -4.63
C CYS A 41 -11.52 -4.06 -4.49
N PRO A 42 -12.15 -5.23 -4.38
CA PRO A 42 -11.51 -6.53 -4.17
C PRO A 42 -10.76 -7.05 -5.41
N ASP A 43 -10.79 -6.32 -6.53
CA ASP A 43 -10.08 -6.65 -7.77
C ASP A 43 -8.54 -6.55 -7.65
N GLY A 44 -8.03 -6.15 -6.48
CA GLY A 44 -6.62 -6.27 -6.14
C GLY A 44 -5.66 -5.38 -6.93
N GLU A 45 -6.13 -4.31 -7.56
CA GLU A 45 -5.26 -3.35 -8.26
C GLU A 45 -4.56 -2.40 -7.26
N GLY A 46 -3.28 -2.10 -7.47
CA GLY A 46 -2.49 -1.12 -6.72
C GLY A 46 -1.44 -0.48 -7.62
N ASP A 47 -0.63 0.47 -7.14
CA ASP A 47 0.34 1.21 -7.97
C ASP A 47 1.33 0.28 -8.70
N TRP A 48 1.64 -0.87 -8.10
CA TRP A 48 2.47 -1.91 -8.70
C TRP A 48 1.96 -2.38 -10.07
N SER A 49 0.65 -2.30 -10.36
CA SER A 49 0.10 -2.69 -11.66
C SER A 49 0.38 -1.68 -12.78
N GLN A 50 0.74 -0.45 -12.41
CA GLN A 50 1.24 0.58 -13.34
C GLN A 50 2.77 0.54 -13.45
N GLU A 51 3.45 0.06 -12.41
CA GLU A 51 4.91 -0.01 -12.32
C GLU A 51 5.50 -1.37 -12.76
N SER A 52 4.66 -2.32 -13.19
CA SER A 52 5.06 -3.68 -13.60
C SER A 52 4.70 -3.97 -15.04
N THR A 53 5.36 -4.97 -15.66
CA THR A 53 5.02 -5.40 -17.03
C THR A 53 3.60 -5.98 -17.09
N PRO A 54 2.87 -5.84 -18.21
CA PRO A 54 1.51 -6.39 -18.36
C PRO A 54 1.40 -7.89 -18.06
N ASP A 55 2.42 -8.67 -18.40
CA ASP A 55 2.47 -10.11 -18.13
C ASP A 55 2.55 -10.41 -16.63
N LEU A 56 3.38 -9.65 -15.89
CA LEU A 56 3.50 -9.75 -14.44
C LEU A 56 2.21 -9.30 -13.74
N VAL A 57 1.55 -8.26 -14.26
CA VAL A 57 0.24 -7.82 -13.76
C VAL A 57 -0.82 -8.89 -13.97
N ARG A 58 -0.86 -9.52 -15.15
CA ARG A 58 -1.82 -10.60 -15.43
C ARG A 58 -1.60 -11.81 -14.54
N LEU A 59 -0.34 -12.17 -14.28
CA LEU A 59 0.04 -13.30 -13.43
C LEU A 59 -0.36 -13.07 -11.96
N LEU A 60 -0.18 -11.85 -11.46
CA LEU A 60 -0.39 -11.52 -10.04
C LEU A 60 -1.81 -11.00 -9.73
N ARG A 61 -2.64 -10.75 -10.74
CA ARG A 61 -4.00 -10.22 -10.55
C ARG A 61 -4.95 -11.28 -10.00
N GLN A 62 -5.57 -10.99 -8.88
CA GLN A 62 -6.64 -11.79 -8.28
C GLN A 62 -7.94 -11.00 -8.33
N LYS A 63 -9.02 -11.61 -8.85
CA LYS A 63 -10.38 -11.04 -8.76
C LYS A 63 -11.04 -11.56 -7.49
N GLY A 64 -11.26 -10.69 -6.51
CA GLY A 64 -11.99 -11.05 -5.29
C GLY A 64 -13.51 -10.88 -5.44
N ALA A 65 -14.27 -11.58 -4.61
CA ALA A 65 -15.69 -11.34 -4.44
C ALA A 65 -15.94 -10.24 -3.41
N PHE A 66 -17.01 -9.47 -3.57
CA PHE A 66 -17.47 -8.52 -2.57
C PHE A 66 -18.41 -9.26 -1.61
N ASP A 67 -17.99 -9.48 -0.37
CA ASP A 67 -18.88 -9.86 0.71
C ASP A 67 -19.16 -8.67 1.65
N ARG A 68 -20.11 -8.84 2.57
CA ARG A 68 -20.50 -7.78 3.52
C ARG A 68 -19.36 -7.42 4.47
N THR A 69 -18.58 -8.42 4.89
CA THR A 69 -17.45 -8.25 5.80
C THR A 69 -16.40 -7.32 5.20
N PHE A 70 -16.10 -7.47 3.91
CA PHE A 70 -15.23 -6.55 3.17
C PHE A 70 -15.73 -5.10 3.25
N VAL A 71 -17.01 -4.87 2.97
CA VAL A 71 -17.61 -3.54 2.98
C VAL A 71 -17.54 -2.92 4.38
N ASP A 72 -17.84 -3.70 5.42
CA ASP A 72 -17.77 -3.26 6.82
C ASP A 72 -16.36 -2.84 7.21
N ARG A 73 -15.36 -3.66 6.86
CA ARG A 73 -13.94 -3.38 7.11
C ARG A 73 -13.46 -2.11 6.40
N VAL A 74 -13.82 -1.95 5.13
CA VAL A 74 -13.46 -0.73 4.36
C VAL A 74 -14.14 0.51 4.97
N CYS A 75 -15.41 0.41 5.38
CA CYS A 75 -16.10 1.52 6.04
C CYS A 75 -15.41 1.93 7.35
N ARG A 76 -15.06 0.95 8.19
CA ARG A 76 -14.30 1.17 9.44
C ARG A 76 -12.98 1.91 9.15
N ASP A 77 -12.22 1.45 8.17
CA ASP A 77 -10.90 1.99 7.86
C ASP A 77 -10.99 3.42 7.27
N ILE A 78 -12.05 3.73 6.52
CA ILE A 78 -12.31 5.12 6.10
C ILE A 78 -12.62 5.98 7.32
N GLU A 79 -13.48 5.55 8.24
CA GLU A 79 -13.86 6.32 9.41
C GLU A 79 -12.68 6.56 10.37
N GLN A 80 -11.79 5.57 10.51
CA GLN A 80 -10.64 5.58 11.42
C GLN A 80 -9.34 6.10 10.79
N ARG A 81 -9.36 6.49 9.51
CA ARG A 81 -8.20 6.97 8.74
C ARG A 81 -7.27 7.91 9.54
N HIS A 82 -5.98 7.68 9.44
CA HIS A 82 -4.97 8.52 10.08
C HIS A 82 -4.34 9.55 9.13
N LEU A 83 -4.70 9.50 7.85
CA LEU A 83 -4.25 10.40 6.81
C LEU A 83 -5.41 10.78 5.87
N PRO A 84 -5.28 11.86 5.08
CA PRO A 84 -6.12 12.07 3.91
C PRO A 84 -6.17 10.84 3.01
N LEU A 85 -7.36 10.45 2.56
CA LEU A 85 -7.56 9.28 1.71
C LEU A 85 -7.96 9.66 0.28
N LEU A 86 -7.36 8.96 -0.70
CA LEU A 86 -7.96 8.75 -2.02
C LEU A 86 -8.63 7.38 -2.01
N VAL A 87 -9.94 7.34 -2.24
CA VAL A 87 -10.75 6.11 -2.14
C VAL A 87 -11.19 5.68 -3.54
N ASP A 88 -10.74 4.50 -3.96
CA ASP A 88 -11.07 3.92 -5.27
C ASP A 88 -12.02 2.73 -5.08
N VAL A 89 -13.29 2.91 -5.42
CA VAL A 89 -14.38 1.93 -5.21
C VAL A 89 -14.67 1.07 -6.45
N GLY A 90 -13.86 1.19 -7.50
CA GLY A 90 -14.14 0.54 -8.79
C GLY A 90 -15.26 1.23 -9.60
N GLY A 91 -15.66 0.61 -10.72
CA GLY A 91 -16.52 1.25 -11.72
C GLY A 91 -18.01 0.89 -11.67
N ARG A 92 -18.40 -0.13 -10.90
CA ARG A 92 -19.80 -0.61 -10.80
C ARG A 92 -20.13 -0.93 -9.34
N PRO A 93 -20.26 0.08 -8.46
CA PRO A 93 -20.57 -0.19 -7.07
C PRO A 93 -21.95 -0.83 -6.94
N THR A 94 -22.04 -1.95 -6.22
CA THR A 94 -23.32 -2.54 -5.79
C THR A 94 -23.97 -1.68 -4.70
N LEU A 95 -25.26 -1.87 -4.44
CA LEU A 95 -25.98 -1.13 -3.39
C LEU A 95 -25.30 -1.22 -2.01
N ASP A 96 -24.78 -2.39 -1.65
CA ASP A 96 -24.07 -2.54 -0.37
C ASP A 96 -22.75 -1.76 -0.36
N GLN A 97 -22.04 -1.69 -1.48
CA GLN A 97 -20.80 -0.92 -1.62
C GLN A 97 -21.03 0.60 -1.57
N GLU A 98 -22.26 1.07 -1.79
CA GLU A 98 -22.58 2.50 -1.63
C GLU A 98 -22.41 2.97 -0.17
N ARG A 99 -22.39 2.05 0.80
CA ARG A 99 -21.99 2.35 2.18
C ARG A 99 -20.58 2.90 2.26
N ILE A 100 -19.66 2.46 1.40
CA ILE A 100 -18.30 3.00 1.32
C ILE A 100 -18.32 4.45 0.81
N ILE A 101 -19.15 4.72 -0.21
CA ILE A 101 -19.34 6.07 -0.75
C ILE A 101 -19.85 7.01 0.35
N GLN A 102 -20.82 6.57 1.15
CA GLN A 102 -21.37 7.33 2.29
C GLN A 102 -20.33 7.72 3.35
N ARG A 103 -19.18 7.03 3.43
CA ARG A 103 -18.10 7.36 4.37
C ARG A 103 -17.08 8.32 3.81
N CYS A 104 -17.14 8.61 2.50
CA CYS A 104 -16.31 9.61 1.87
C CYS A 104 -16.88 11.03 2.13
N THR A 105 -16.00 12.03 2.00
CA THR A 105 -16.32 13.44 2.27
C THR A 105 -16.40 14.27 0.99
N HIS A 106 -15.59 13.91 0.00
CA HIS A 106 -15.46 14.61 -1.27
C HIS A 106 -15.44 13.61 -2.42
N ALA A 107 -15.64 14.08 -3.64
CA ALA A 107 -15.56 13.23 -4.83
C ALA A 107 -14.93 13.93 -6.03
N ILE A 108 -14.21 13.14 -6.81
CA ILE A 108 -13.82 13.40 -8.18
C ILE A 108 -14.68 12.48 -9.05
N VAL A 109 -15.41 13.02 -10.01
CA VAL A 109 -16.20 12.25 -10.96
C VAL A 109 -15.52 12.29 -12.33
N LEU A 110 -15.28 11.11 -12.91
CA LEU A 110 -14.57 10.94 -14.18
C LEU A 110 -15.36 10.02 -15.10
N SER A 111 -15.76 10.49 -16.28
CA SER A 111 -16.54 9.71 -17.24
C SER A 111 -16.22 10.06 -18.69
N ALA A 112 -16.20 9.05 -19.55
CA ALA A 112 -16.09 9.22 -21.00
C ALA A 112 -17.44 9.51 -21.68
N THR A 113 -18.57 9.43 -20.95
CA THR A 113 -19.91 9.69 -21.49
C THR A 113 -20.70 10.64 -20.60
N PRO A 114 -21.58 11.48 -21.17
CA PRO A 114 -22.50 12.32 -20.39
C PRO A 114 -23.39 11.50 -19.45
N GLN A 115 -23.93 10.38 -19.94
CA GLN A 115 -24.76 9.48 -19.13
C GLN A 115 -24.01 8.95 -17.90
N GLY A 116 -22.75 8.50 -18.08
CA GLY A 116 -21.93 8.02 -16.97
C GLY A 116 -21.54 9.13 -16.00
N MET A 117 -21.40 10.36 -16.50
CA MET A 117 -21.16 11.54 -15.65
C MET A 117 -22.39 11.82 -14.79
N ASP A 118 -23.57 11.83 -15.38
CA ASP A 118 -24.84 12.09 -14.67
C ASP A 118 -25.13 10.99 -13.64
N GLU A 119 -24.92 9.72 -13.99
CA GLU A 119 -25.11 8.59 -13.07
C GLU A 119 -24.23 8.76 -11.81
N TRP A 120 -22.95 9.03 -11.99
CA TRP A 120 -22.03 9.18 -10.86
C TRP A 120 -22.22 10.48 -10.10
N ARG A 121 -22.56 11.58 -10.78
CA ARG A 121 -22.92 12.84 -10.11
C ARG A 121 -24.12 12.63 -9.18
N ASN A 122 -25.21 12.06 -9.70
CA ASN A 122 -26.42 11.81 -8.91
C ASN A 122 -26.11 10.90 -7.71
N ARG A 123 -25.29 9.86 -7.91
CA ARG A 123 -24.88 8.94 -6.84
C ARG A 123 -24.08 9.64 -5.74
N VAL A 124 -23.15 10.51 -6.11
CA VAL A 124 -22.31 11.27 -5.17
C VAL A 124 -23.13 12.32 -4.42
N GLU A 125 -24.01 13.04 -5.12
CA GLU A 125 -24.90 14.05 -4.55
C GLU A 125 -25.94 13.45 -3.60
N GLN A 126 -26.48 12.27 -3.92
CA GLN A 126 -27.39 11.52 -3.04
C GLN A 126 -26.80 11.28 -1.64
N TYR A 127 -25.48 11.12 -1.56
CA TYR A 127 -24.77 10.90 -0.30
C TYR A 127 -24.12 12.15 0.28
N GLY A 128 -24.36 13.33 -0.31
CA GLY A 128 -23.91 14.61 0.21
C GLY A 128 -22.41 14.86 0.13
N LEU A 129 -21.70 14.15 -0.74
CA LEU A 129 -20.26 14.35 -0.95
C LEU A 129 -20.01 15.66 -1.69
N ILE A 130 -18.98 16.39 -1.29
CA ILE A 130 -18.58 17.63 -1.98
C ILE A 130 -17.83 17.26 -3.27
N ILE A 131 -18.40 17.56 -4.43
CA ILE A 131 -17.74 17.36 -5.72
C ILE A 131 -16.61 18.39 -5.87
N VAL A 132 -15.37 17.92 -5.99
CA VAL A 132 -14.20 18.77 -6.19
C VAL A 132 -13.80 18.86 -7.67
N ALA A 133 -14.17 17.87 -8.48
CA ALA A 133 -13.96 17.87 -9.91
C ALA A 133 -14.94 16.98 -10.68
N GLU A 134 -15.30 17.38 -11.89
CA GLU A 134 -16.03 16.60 -12.89
C GLU A 134 -15.27 16.65 -14.21
N LEU A 135 -14.72 15.51 -14.63
CA LEU A 135 -13.79 15.44 -15.75
C LEU A 135 -14.35 14.54 -16.86
N HIS A 136 -14.40 15.08 -18.07
CA HIS A 136 -14.67 14.27 -19.26
C HIS A 136 -13.39 13.53 -19.66
N SER A 137 -13.41 12.20 -19.65
CA SER A 137 -12.23 11.40 -19.99
C SER A 137 -12.25 11.08 -21.48
N GLU A 138 -11.23 11.55 -22.19
CA GLU A 138 -10.99 11.18 -23.58
C GLU A 138 -9.70 10.35 -23.69
N LEU A 139 -9.68 9.38 -24.61
CA LEU A 139 -8.47 8.60 -24.85
C LEU A 139 -7.46 9.40 -25.67
N HIS A 140 -7.94 10.07 -26.72
CA HIS A 140 -7.16 10.89 -27.63
C HIS A 140 -7.71 12.31 -27.62
N GLY A 141 -6.84 13.30 -27.50
CA GLY A 141 -7.23 14.70 -27.40
C GLY A 141 -6.17 15.51 -26.69
N SER A 142 -6.55 16.69 -26.24
CA SER A 142 -5.72 17.56 -25.41
C SER A 142 -6.45 17.92 -24.14
N ASP A 143 -5.72 17.98 -23.03
CA ASP A 143 -6.26 18.47 -21.77
C ASP A 143 -6.81 19.89 -21.91
N GLN A 144 -8.00 20.12 -21.34
CA GLN A 144 -8.64 21.43 -21.34
C GLN A 144 -9.28 21.68 -19.98
N ILE A 145 -9.02 22.85 -19.40
CA ILE A 145 -9.74 23.35 -18.22
C ILE A 145 -10.82 24.31 -18.72
N GLU A 146 -12.08 23.97 -18.48
CA GLU A 146 -13.23 24.83 -18.81
C GLU A 146 -13.61 25.73 -17.65
N VAL A 147 -13.61 25.16 -16.44
CA VAL A 147 -13.97 25.86 -15.21
C VAL A 147 -13.02 25.44 -14.11
N GLU A 148 -12.30 26.37 -13.49
CA GLU A 148 -11.41 26.03 -12.38
C GLU A 148 -12.12 26.07 -11.02
N LYS A 149 -13.15 26.91 -10.84
CA LYS A 149 -13.86 27.14 -9.58
C LYS A 149 -15.39 27.31 -9.80
N PRO A 150 -16.25 26.89 -8.86
CA PRO A 150 -15.91 26.26 -7.58
C PRO A 150 -15.51 24.78 -7.71
N VAL A 151 -16.04 24.09 -8.72
CA VAL A 151 -15.72 22.71 -9.10
C VAL A 151 -14.81 22.74 -10.33
N LEU A 152 -13.73 21.95 -10.33
CA LEU A 152 -12.87 21.83 -11.52
C LEU A 152 -13.60 21.03 -12.60
N ARG A 153 -13.79 21.61 -13.79
CA ARG A 153 -14.41 20.96 -14.96
C ARG A 153 -13.55 21.11 -16.20
N GLY A 154 -13.57 20.08 -17.03
CA GLY A 154 -12.85 20.07 -18.29
C GLY A 154 -12.64 18.67 -18.86
N VAL A 155 -11.78 18.59 -19.87
CA VAL A 155 -11.42 17.36 -20.57
C VAL A 155 -10.05 16.90 -20.12
N ILE A 156 -9.95 15.65 -19.71
CA ILE A 156 -8.68 14.98 -19.40
C ILE A 156 -8.40 13.90 -20.45
N SER A 157 -7.20 13.94 -21.00
CA SER A 157 -6.76 13.06 -22.08
C SER A 157 -5.58 12.17 -21.64
N GLY A 158 -5.27 11.11 -22.41
CA GLY A 158 -4.01 10.37 -22.24
C GLY A 158 -3.90 9.53 -20.95
N LEU A 159 -5.02 9.14 -20.33
CA LEU A 159 -5.06 8.23 -19.17
C LEU A 159 -4.79 6.76 -19.58
N GLU A 160 -3.69 6.53 -20.27
CA GLU A 160 -3.24 5.22 -20.74
C GLU A 160 -2.36 4.50 -19.71
N ARG A 161 -2.48 3.17 -19.66
CA ARG A 161 -1.63 2.32 -18.79
C ARG A 161 -0.22 2.26 -19.38
N ASN A 162 0.81 2.21 -18.52
CA ASN A 162 2.24 2.08 -18.86
C ASN A 162 2.92 3.31 -19.51
N ALA A 163 2.18 4.34 -19.92
CA ALA A 163 2.74 5.61 -20.36
C ALA A 163 1.92 6.82 -19.84
N PRO A 164 1.61 6.87 -18.53
CA PRO A 164 0.73 7.90 -18.02
C PRO A 164 1.41 9.27 -18.12
N THR A 165 0.82 10.16 -18.90
CA THR A 165 1.31 11.53 -19.03
C THR A 165 0.47 12.45 -18.14
N GLY A 166 1.15 13.22 -17.30
CA GLY A 166 0.50 14.34 -16.62
C GLY A 166 0.13 15.43 -17.61
N GLY A 167 -0.82 16.26 -17.24
CA GLY A 167 -1.27 17.40 -18.04
C GLY A 167 -1.84 18.49 -17.17
N ILE A 168 -2.30 19.58 -17.79
CA ILE A 168 -2.77 20.77 -17.06
C ILE A 168 -3.95 20.44 -16.13
N VAL A 169 -4.80 19.47 -16.50
CA VAL A 169 -5.96 19.08 -15.68
C VAL A 169 -5.51 18.27 -14.46
N VAL A 170 -4.58 17.33 -14.65
CA VAL A 170 -3.99 16.54 -13.54
C VAL A 170 -3.31 17.48 -12.54
N GLU A 171 -2.55 18.46 -13.03
CA GLU A 171 -1.86 19.42 -12.18
C GLU A 171 -2.84 20.32 -11.41
N ALA A 172 -3.86 20.86 -12.09
CA ALA A 172 -4.90 21.67 -11.46
C ALA A 172 -5.66 20.87 -10.38
N LEU A 173 -5.98 19.59 -10.67
CA LEU A 173 -6.62 18.70 -9.72
C LEU A 173 -5.71 18.39 -8.53
N ALA A 174 -4.43 18.09 -8.76
CA ALA A 174 -3.45 17.85 -7.70
C ALA A 174 -3.28 19.09 -6.80
N ASN A 175 -3.24 20.30 -7.36
CA ASN A 175 -3.16 21.55 -6.59
C ASN A 175 -4.42 21.77 -5.75
N ARG A 176 -5.60 21.41 -6.26
CA ARG A 176 -6.85 21.44 -5.52
C ARG A 176 -6.86 20.44 -4.37
N LEU A 177 -6.46 19.20 -4.62
CA LEU A 177 -6.34 18.18 -3.57
C LEU A 177 -5.29 18.55 -2.54
N ALA A 178 -4.14 19.10 -2.94
CA ALA A 178 -3.10 19.53 -2.02
C ALA A 178 -3.62 20.58 -1.03
N ARG A 179 -4.45 21.53 -1.47
CA ARG A 179 -5.12 22.51 -0.59
C ARG A 179 -6.13 21.85 0.36
N LEU A 180 -6.90 20.90 -0.15
CA LEU A 180 -7.90 20.17 0.66
C LEU A 180 -7.25 19.26 1.71
N MET A 181 -6.13 18.64 1.34
CA MET A 181 -5.34 17.73 2.16
C MET A 181 -4.20 18.44 2.89
N HIS A 182 -4.23 19.77 2.97
CA HIS A 182 -3.15 20.52 3.59
C HIS A 182 -3.26 20.41 5.11
N TYR A 183 -2.30 19.69 5.69
CA TYR A 183 -2.01 19.68 7.11
C TYR A 183 -0.55 20.09 7.28
N ASP A 184 -0.23 20.70 8.42
CA ASP A 184 1.18 20.88 8.78
C ASP A 184 1.81 19.50 8.92
N GLN A 185 2.71 19.17 7.99
CA GLN A 185 3.35 17.84 7.93
C GLN A 185 4.15 17.58 9.21
N ALA A 186 4.81 18.59 9.77
CA ALA A 186 5.59 18.43 10.99
C ALA A 186 4.66 18.14 12.18
N GLU A 187 3.54 18.85 12.28
CA GLU A 187 2.55 18.61 13.33
C GLU A 187 1.91 17.22 13.20
N LEU A 188 1.50 16.83 11.99
CA LEU A 188 0.89 15.53 11.70
C LEU A 188 1.83 14.38 12.07
N VAL A 189 3.08 14.46 11.61
CA VAL A 189 4.12 13.48 11.93
C VAL A 189 4.34 13.44 13.44
N GLN A 190 4.48 14.60 14.09
CA GLN A 190 4.67 14.68 15.54
C GLN A 190 3.51 14.04 16.31
N GLN A 191 2.25 14.26 15.90
CA GLN A 191 1.07 13.64 16.52
C GLN A 191 1.10 12.11 16.40
N HIS A 192 1.54 11.56 15.26
CA HIS A 192 1.70 10.12 15.08
C HIS A 192 2.85 9.55 15.91
N LEU A 193 4.01 10.20 15.88
CA LEU A 193 5.20 9.77 16.63
C LEU A 193 4.97 9.80 18.15
N GLN A 194 4.23 10.78 18.67
CA GLN A 194 3.86 10.84 20.10
C GLN A 194 3.02 9.64 20.58
N ARG A 195 2.31 8.97 19.66
CA ARG A 195 1.49 7.79 19.95
C ARG A 195 2.21 6.47 19.64
N ALA A 196 3.49 6.53 19.28
CA ALA A 196 4.25 5.34 18.95
C ALA A 196 4.35 4.40 20.17
N PRO A 197 4.19 3.08 19.99
CA PRO A 197 4.22 2.10 21.07
C PRO A 197 5.65 1.71 21.50
N ALA A 198 6.68 2.47 21.07
CA ALA A 198 8.08 2.23 21.41
C ALA A 198 8.80 3.55 21.68
N GLU A 199 9.81 3.51 22.57
CA GLU A 199 10.68 4.66 22.85
C GLU A 199 11.54 5.01 21.63
N LEU A 200 12.09 3.99 20.96
CA LEU A 200 12.82 4.17 19.72
C LEU A 200 11.85 4.20 18.54
N VAL A 201 11.71 5.37 17.93
CA VAL A 201 10.89 5.58 16.73
C VAL A 201 11.77 6.07 15.59
N VAL A 202 11.71 5.39 14.45
CA VAL A 202 12.43 5.77 13.24
C VAL A 202 11.44 6.30 12.21
N ASP A 203 11.59 7.58 11.87
CA ASP A 203 10.95 8.20 10.72
C ASP A 203 11.83 7.96 9.49
N LEU A 204 11.33 7.17 8.53
CA LEU A 204 12.05 6.79 7.33
C LEU A 204 12.38 7.99 6.43
N ASP A 205 11.54 9.03 6.39
CA ASP A 205 11.83 10.22 5.58
C ASP A 205 12.95 11.07 6.22
N ARG A 206 13.03 11.07 7.55
CA ARG A 206 14.16 11.66 8.27
C ARG A 206 15.43 10.85 8.08
N LEU A 207 15.35 9.52 8.16
CA LEU A 207 16.48 8.62 7.94
C LEU A 207 17.04 8.75 6.52
N ALA A 208 16.17 8.75 5.50
CA ALA A 208 16.55 8.96 4.11
C ALA A 208 17.31 10.27 3.89
N ARG A 209 16.84 11.38 4.50
CA ARG A 209 17.50 12.69 4.43
C ARG A 209 18.88 12.72 5.10
N GLN A 210 19.08 11.90 6.15
CA GLN A 210 20.38 11.77 6.81
C GLN A 210 21.36 10.93 5.99
N MET A 211 20.86 9.89 5.30
CA MET A 211 21.69 9.00 4.50
C MET A 211 22.10 9.59 3.15
N TRP A 212 21.21 10.32 2.48
CA TRP A 212 21.44 10.84 1.13
C TRP A 212 21.54 12.37 1.13
N VAL A 213 22.72 12.89 1.48
CA VAL A 213 22.99 14.33 1.56
C VAL A 213 22.91 15.03 0.18
N GLU A 214 23.26 14.33 -0.91
CA GLU A 214 23.39 14.92 -2.25
C GLU A 214 22.70 14.12 -3.38
N ALA A 215 22.03 13.00 -3.08
CA ALA A 215 21.57 12.10 -4.13
C ALA A 215 20.38 12.69 -4.93
N THR A 216 20.56 12.75 -6.25
CA THR A 216 19.55 13.13 -7.24
C THR A 216 18.40 12.12 -7.35
N GLN A 217 18.53 10.92 -6.76
CA GLN A 217 17.48 9.91 -6.65
C GLN A 217 17.28 9.46 -5.19
N ARG A 218 16.18 9.92 -4.59
CA ARG A 218 15.73 9.56 -3.24
C ARG A 218 14.93 8.26 -3.26
N ARG A 219 15.58 7.10 -3.45
CA ARG A 219 14.90 5.81 -3.42
C ARG A 219 15.74 4.77 -2.68
N TRP A 220 15.09 4.10 -1.72
CA TRP A 220 15.66 2.95 -1.02
C TRP A 220 16.06 1.85 -1.99
N ILE A 221 17.29 1.37 -1.88
CA ILE A 221 17.81 0.20 -2.59
C ILE A 221 18.30 -0.87 -1.60
N PRO A 222 18.21 -2.17 -1.93
CA PRO A 222 18.63 -3.23 -1.01
C PRO A 222 20.06 -3.09 -0.45
N PRO A 223 21.06 -2.62 -1.23
CA PRO A 223 22.40 -2.39 -0.70
C PRO A 223 22.51 -1.34 0.42
N ASP A 224 21.46 -0.54 0.68
CA ASP A 224 21.43 0.39 1.81
C ASP A 224 21.26 -0.34 3.16
N LEU A 225 20.76 -1.59 3.15
CA LEU A 225 20.38 -2.32 4.37
C LEU A 225 21.49 -2.42 5.42
N PRO A 226 22.74 -2.81 5.10
CA PRO A 226 23.80 -2.91 6.11
C PRO A 226 23.98 -1.61 6.91
N GLN A 227 24.07 -0.47 6.21
CA GLN A 227 24.23 0.82 6.85
C GLN A 227 23.02 1.20 7.71
N ILE A 228 21.80 0.92 7.23
CA ILE A 228 20.57 1.18 7.99
C ILE A 228 20.56 0.36 9.28
N LEU A 229 20.81 -0.94 9.18
CA LEU A 229 20.77 -1.86 10.31
C LEU A 229 21.87 -1.54 11.34
N ASP A 230 23.06 -1.13 10.90
CA ASP A 230 24.15 -0.71 11.78
C ASP A 230 23.82 0.59 12.55
N SER A 231 22.97 1.46 11.98
CA SER A 231 22.57 2.72 12.59
C SER A 231 21.46 2.57 13.65
N ILE A 232 20.81 1.41 13.73
CA ILE A 232 19.67 1.15 14.61
C ILE A 232 20.05 0.04 15.62
N PRO A 233 19.83 0.23 16.93
CA PRO A 233 20.08 -0.81 17.92
C PRO A 233 19.32 -2.11 17.61
N ALA A 234 20.05 -3.23 17.52
CA ALA A 234 19.46 -4.54 17.35
C ALA A 234 18.66 -4.96 18.60
N LYS A 235 17.65 -5.82 18.42
CA LYS A 235 16.87 -6.47 19.51
C LYS A 235 16.26 -5.48 20.51
N THR A 236 15.95 -4.27 20.08
CA THR A 236 15.38 -3.19 20.90
C THR A 236 13.98 -2.86 20.37
N PRO A 237 12.97 -2.64 21.24
CA PRO A 237 11.63 -2.29 20.77
C PRO A 237 11.67 -1.11 19.79
N LEU A 238 11.07 -1.28 18.61
CA LEU A 238 11.21 -0.35 17.49
C LEU A 238 9.86 -0.05 16.85
N ALA A 239 9.57 1.23 16.65
CA ALA A 239 8.44 1.70 15.88
C ALA A 239 8.92 2.40 14.59
N ILE A 240 8.37 2.02 13.44
CA ILE A 240 8.70 2.59 12.13
C ILE A 240 7.55 3.45 11.61
N TYR A 241 7.87 4.71 11.31
CA TYR A 241 6.98 5.67 10.66
C TYR A 241 7.48 6.01 9.25
N GLY A 242 6.54 6.27 8.33
CA GLY A 242 6.85 6.72 6.98
C GLY A 242 6.85 5.59 5.95
N ARG A 243 7.21 5.93 4.71
CA ARG A 243 7.08 5.04 3.55
C ARG A 243 8.41 4.38 3.19
N GLY A 244 8.36 3.07 2.97
CA GLY A 244 9.48 2.23 2.59
C GLY A 244 9.02 1.01 1.79
N PRO A 245 9.95 0.33 1.11
CA PRO A 245 9.67 -0.93 0.44
C PRO A 245 9.50 -2.09 1.43
N ASN A 246 8.88 -3.18 0.98
CA ASN A 246 8.58 -4.34 1.82
C ASN A 246 9.82 -4.93 2.52
N TRP A 247 10.95 -4.99 1.82
CA TRP A 247 12.21 -5.53 2.32
C TRP A 247 12.82 -4.68 3.42
N LEU A 248 12.58 -3.37 3.43
CA LEU A 248 13.08 -2.48 4.47
C LEU A 248 12.32 -2.72 5.77
N TYR A 249 10.99 -2.75 5.70
CA TYR A 249 10.15 -3.08 6.85
C TYR A 249 10.46 -4.48 7.39
N ALA A 250 10.62 -5.47 6.49
CA ALA A 250 11.00 -6.82 6.85
C ALA A 250 12.36 -6.88 7.56
N ALA A 251 13.38 -6.22 7.01
CA ALA A 251 14.72 -6.19 7.61
C ALA A 251 14.71 -5.58 9.01
N LEU A 252 14.01 -4.45 9.19
CA LEU A 252 13.88 -3.79 10.49
C LEU A 252 13.13 -4.65 11.50
N ALA A 253 12.09 -5.37 11.08
CA ALA A 253 11.38 -6.34 11.92
C ALA A 253 12.29 -7.51 12.34
N GLY A 254 13.08 -8.04 11.41
CA GLY A 254 14.05 -9.11 11.69
C GLY A 254 15.18 -8.68 12.62
N HIS A 255 15.69 -7.45 12.46
CA HIS A 255 16.72 -6.84 13.30
C HIS A 255 16.24 -6.57 14.73
N THR A 256 14.94 -6.30 14.86
CA THR A 256 14.26 -6.03 16.15
C THR A 256 13.91 -7.32 16.88
N ALA A 257 13.61 -8.42 16.18
CA ALA A 257 13.18 -9.66 16.81
C ALA A 257 14.24 -10.22 17.79
N PRO A 258 13.83 -10.71 18.99
CA PRO A 258 12.45 -10.96 19.43
C PRO A 258 11.75 -9.78 20.14
N ALA A 259 12.35 -8.58 20.17
CA ALA A 259 11.69 -7.42 20.77
C ALA A 259 10.47 -6.98 19.95
N PRO A 260 9.53 -6.22 20.53
CA PRO A 260 8.36 -5.70 19.82
C PRO A 260 8.73 -4.80 18.65
N PHE A 261 8.11 -5.05 17.50
CA PHE A 261 8.23 -4.21 16.30
C PHE A 261 6.85 -3.69 15.92
N SER A 262 6.74 -2.39 15.65
CA SER A 262 5.50 -1.75 15.20
C SER A 262 5.72 -0.93 13.93
N LEU A 263 4.75 -0.98 13.02
CA LEU A 263 4.76 -0.23 11.77
C LEU A 263 3.50 0.63 11.70
N PHE A 264 3.65 1.89 11.33
CA PHE A 264 2.50 2.77 11.08
C PHE A 264 1.81 2.40 9.75
N ASP A 265 0.52 2.04 9.81
CA ASP A 265 -0.37 1.82 8.67
C ASP A 265 -1.44 2.94 8.67
N PRO A 266 -1.61 3.72 7.58
CA PRO A 266 -2.58 4.81 7.54
C PRO A 266 -4.04 4.42 7.80
N ARG A 267 -4.38 3.13 7.67
CA ARG A 267 -5.72 2.59 7.97
C ARG A 267 -5.88 2.18 9.43
N LEU A 268 -4.81 1.69 10.06
CA LEU A 268 -4.84 1.03 11.38
C LEU A 268 -4.16 1.85 12.49
N GLY A 269 -3.39 2.88 12.12
CA GLY A 269 -2.44 3.52 13.02
C GLY A 269 -1.23 2.63 13.27
N TRP A 270 -0.81 2.50 14.53
CA TRP A 270 0.34 1.67 14.89
C TRP A 270 -0.01 0.18 14.94
N ALA A 271 0.39 -0.58 13.93
CA ALA A 271 0.21 -2.03 13.86
C ALA A 271 1.46 -2.75 14.38
N GLN A 272 1.31 -3.54 15.45
CA GLN A 272 2.40 -4.33 16.01
C GLN A 272 2.55 -5.67 15.28
N ALA A 273 3.77 -6.09 14.97
CA ALA A 273 4.03 -7.43 14.47
C ALA A 273 3.77 -8.47 15.58
N GLN A 274 3.09 -9.56 15.23
CA GLN A 274 2.79 -10.65 16.16
C GLN A 274 3.55 -11.91 15.79
N SER A 275 4.04 -12.65 16.79
CA SER A 275 4.59 -13.99 16.57
C SER A 275 3.44 -14.97 16.38
N LEU A 276 3.33 -15.54 15.19
CA LEU A 276 2.23 -16.43 14.80
C LEU A 276 2.48 -17.86 15.25
N ARG A 277 1.37 -18.59 15.47
CA ARG A 277 1.45 -19.99 15.87
C ARG A 277 1.84 -20.86 14.69
N ARG A 278 2.99 -21.53 14.80
CA ARG A 278 3.53 -22.49 13.83
C ARG A 278 2.87 -23.87 14.01
N VAL A 279 2.23 -24.40 12.97
CA VAL A 279 1.58 -25.72 12.96
C VAL A 279 2.01 -26.54 11.74
N PRO A 280 2.05 -27.89 11.79
CA PRO A 280 2.48 -28.71 10.65
C PRO A 280 1.64 -28.49 9.39
N GLN A 281 0.32 -28.33 9.55
CA GLN A 281 -0.62 -28.09 8.46
C GLN A 281 -1.61 -27.00 8.90
N PRO A 282 -1.39 -25.74 8.49
CA PRO A 282 -2.33 -24.66 8.80
C PRO A 282 -3.63 -24.86 8.01
N VAL A 283 -4.73 -24.41 8.61
CA VAL A 283 -6.03 -24.36 7.93
C VAL A 283 -5.96 -23.32 6.82
N ALA A 284 -6.45 -23.67 5.63
CA ALA A 284 -6.53 -22.76 4.50
C ALA A 284 -7.88 -22.03 4.48
N ASP A 285 -8.09 -21.13 5.43
CA ASP A 285 -9.31 -20.34 5.60
C ASP A 285 -9.22 -19.00 4.86
N VAL A 286 -8.38 -18.09 5.34
CA VAL A 286 -8.14 -16.75 4.80
C VAL A 286 -6.84 -16.69 4.00
N ILE A 287 -5.89 -17.58 4.30
CA ILE A 287 -4.61 -17.69 3.59
C ILE A 287 -4.33 -19.15 3.28
N ARG A 288 -4.08 -19.43 2.00
CA ARG A 288 -3.50 -20.70 1.58
C ARG A 288 -1.98 -20.59 1.56
N TRP A 289 -1.34 -21.40 2.37
CA TRP A 289 0.11 -21.53 2.41
C TRP A 289 0.59 -22.61 1.45
N GLN A 290 1.64 -22.32 0.70
CA GLN A 290 2.37 -23.28 -0.11
C GLN A 290 3.85 -23.22 0.28
N THR A 291 4.43 -24.38 0.55
CA THR A 291 5.85 -24.51 0.89
C THR A 291 6.56 -25.31 -0.19
N ARG A 292 7.68 -24.79 -0.68
CA ARG A 292 8.59 -25.54 -1.56
C ARG A 292 9.95 -25.61 -0.90
N GLU A 293 10.40 -26.82 -0.64
CA GLU A 293 11.72 -27.06 -0.06
C GLU A 293 12.79 -27.02 -1.14
N GLU A 294 13.83 -26.26 -0.90
CA GLU A 294 15.04 -26.16 -1.70
C GLU A 294 16.23 -26.61 -0.86
N GLN A 295 17.42 -26.68 -1.47
CA GLN A 295 18.63 -27.15 -0.81
C GLN A 295 18.95 -26.36 0.47
N ASP A 296 18.96 -25.01 0.38
CA ASP A 296 19.41 -24.13 1.48
C ASP A 296 18.27 -23.34 2.13
N TYR A 297 17.06 -23.42 1.58
CA TYR A 297 15.90 -22.65 2.06
C TYR A 297 14.56 -23.33 1.82
N THR A 298 13.53 -22.80 2.47
CA THR A 298 12.14 -23.10 2.15
C THR A 298 11.47 -21.85 1.58
N LEU A 299 10.88 -21.97 0.40
CA LEU A 299 10.03 -20.94 -0.18
C LEU A 299 8.63 -21.03 0.44
N LEU A 300 8.24 -20.02 1.20
CA LEU A 300 6.91 -19.86 1.78
C LEU A 300 6.09 -18.90 0.91
N LYS A 301 5.22 -19.45 0.06
CA LYS A 301 4.25 -18.68 -0.73
C LYS A 301 2.93 -18.55 0.04
N ALA A 302 2.46 -17.31 0.19
CA ALA A 302 1.19 -16.98 0.81
C ALA A 302 0.19 -16.49 -0.26
N HIS A 303 -0.95 -17.17 -0.35
CA HIS A 303 -2.04 -16.80 -1.25
C HIS A 303 -3.25 -16.40 -0.45
N LEU A 304 -3.61 -15.12 -0.48
CA LEU A 304 -4.84 -14.65 0.15
C LEU A 304 -6.05 -15.26 -0.58
N LEU A 305 -6.95 -15.87 0.18
CA LEU A 305 -8.21 -16.42 -0.34
C LEU A 305 -9.31 -15.37 -0.35
N GLU A 306 -9.17 -14.35 0.50
CA GLU A 306 -10.03 -13.18 0.56
C GLU A 306 -9.28 -11.92 0.10
N PRO A 307 -9.98 -10.95 -0.52
CA PRO A 307 -9.36 -9.71 -1.00
C PRO A 307 -8.92 -8.77 0.14
N TYR A 308 -9.42 -8.97 1.36
CA TYR A 308 -9.19 -8.08 2.48
C TYR A 308 -9.02 -8.84 3.79
N LEU A 309 -7.77 -8.91 4.25
CA LEU A 309 -7.42 -9.49 5.53
C LEU A 309 -7.50 -8.42 6.63
N ASP A 310 -8.13 -8.74 7.75
CA ASP A 310 -8.18 -7.86 8.92
C ASP A 310 -6.96 -8.07 9.81
N TYR A 311 -6.49 -7.00 10.44
CA TYR A 311 -5.41 -7.08 11.42
C TYR A 311 -5.88 -7.79 12.70
N ASP A 312 -7.16 -7.64 13.08
CA ASP A 312 -7.72 -8.28 14.28
C ASP A 312 -7.70 -9.82 14.18
N ASP A 313 -7.75 -10.36 12.95
CA ASP A 313 -7.70 -11.80 12.66
C ASP A 313 -6.28 -12.38 12.85
N LEU A 314 -5.24 -11.54 12.98
CA LEU A 314 -3.84 -11.96 13.03
C LEU A 314 -3.54 -12.91 14.21
N SER A 315 -4.22 -12.72 15.34
CA SER A 315 -4.06 -13.54 16.54
C SER A 315 -4.54 -14.99 16.39
N ALA A 316 -5.51 -15.22 15.51
CA ALA A 316 -6.06 -16.54 15.21
C ALA A 316 -5.31 -17.25 14.06
N LEU A 317 -4.54 -16.49 13.28
CA LEU A 317 -3.83 -17.00 12.11
C LEU A 317 -2.75 -18.01 12.52
N THR A 318 -2.69 -19.11 11.78
CA THR A 318 -1.63 -20.13 11.92
C THR A 318 -0.79 -20.20 10.65
N VAL A 319 0.49 -20.53 10.82
CA VAL A 319 1.47 -20.60 9.72
C VAL A 319 2.18 -21.96 9.70
N PRO A 320 2.73 -22.41 8.56
CA PRO A 320 3.42 -23.68 8.47
C PRO A 320 4.63 -23.77 9.40
N ARG A 321 4.85 -24.92 10.03
CA ARG A 321 6.14 -25.26 10.63
C ARG A 321 7.12 -25.59 9.51
N LEU A 322 8.27 -24.93 9.50
CA LEU A 322 9.34 -25.12 8.52
C LEU A 322 10.55 -25.80 9.17
N ASP A 323 11.47 -26.32 8.36
CA ASP A 323 12.74 -26.88 8.83
C ASP A 323 13.62 -25.77 9.43
N PRO A 324 13.95 -25.81 10.74
CA PRO A 324 14.73 -24.76 11.40
C PRO A 324 16.18 -24.67 10.90
N GLN A 325 16.68 -25.66 10.16
CA GLN A 325 18.05 -25.66 9.63
C GLN A 325 18.17 -24.93 8.29
N ARG A 326 17.06 -24.55 7.66
CA ARG A 326 17.02 -23.90 6.35
C ARG A 326 16.61 -22.44 6.45
N GLY A 327 17.11 -21.62 5.53
CA GLY A 327 16.62 -20.24 5.38
C GLY A 327 15.16 -20.20 4.95
N VAL A 328 14.52 -19.02 5.01
CA VAL A 328 13.13 -18.86 4.56
C VAL A 328 13.02 -17.71 3.57
N VAL A 329 12.40 -17.98 2.43
CA VAL A 329 12.03 -16.95 1.45
C VAL A 329 10.53 -16.75 1.51
N VAL A 330 10.08 -15.54 1.86
CA VAL A 330 8.66 -15.18 1.91
C VAL A 330 8.22 -14.56 0.59
N SER A 331 7.11 -15.06 0.06
CA SER A 331 6.50 -14.58 -1.18
C SER A 331 4.99 -14.46 -1.04
N GLY A 332 4.42 -13.44 -1.66
CA GLY A 332 2.97 -13.21 -1.68
C GLY A 332 2.63 -11.73 -1.64
N LYS A 333 1.41 -11.40 -2.07
CA LYS A 333 0.87 -10.03 -1.96
C LYS A 333 0.29 -9.85 -0.56
N LEU A 334 1.15 -9.47 0.37
CA LEU A 334 0.83 -9.39 1.79
C LEU A 334 0.69 -7.94 2.27
N PRO A 335 -0.26 -7.63 3.17
CA PRO A 335 -0.19 -6.43 3.99
C PRO A 335 1.13 -6.40 4.77
N PHE A 336 1.73 -5.22 4.94
CA PHE A 336 3.04 -5.11 5.57
C PHE A 336 3.05 -5.62 7.02
N TRP A 337 1.97 -5.42 7.78
CA TRP A 337 1.84 -5.94 9.14
C TRP A 337 1.85 -7.48 9.20
N LEU A 338 1.36 -8.17 8.16
CA LEU A 338 1.43 -9.62 8.08
C LEU A 338 2.84 -10.06 7.67
N LEU A 339 3.45 -9.37 6.70
CA LEU A 339 4.83 -9.62 6.31
C LEU A 339 5.77 -9.52 7.52
N THR A 340 5.71 -8.43 8.28
CA THR A 340 6.56 -8.23 9.46
C THR A 340 6.27 -9.27 10.55
N SER A 341 5.03 -9.71 10.70
CA SER A 341 4.65 -10.81 11.60
C SER A 341 5.25 -12.15 11.16
N LEU A 342 5.29 -12.45 9.86
CA LEU A 342 5.98 -13.63 9.33
C LEU A 342 7.49 -13.56 9.61
N ILE A 343 8.11 -12.40 9.41
CA ILE A 343 9.54 -12.22 9.72
C ILE A 343 9.82 -12.46 11.19
N VAL A 344 9.02 -11.86 12.09
CA VAL A 344 9.14 -12.10 13.54
C VAL A 344 8.91 -13.57 13.88
N THR A 345 7.95 -14.24 13.23
CA THR A 345 7.64 -15.66 13.49
C THR A 345 8.78 -16.59 13.10
N TYR A 346 9.44 -16.33 11.98
CA TYR A 346 10.54 -17.15 11.46
C TYR A 346 11.92 -16.58 11.77
N HIS A 347 12.01 -15.59 12.67
CA HIS A 347 13.28 -14.92 12.96
C HIS A 347 14.35 -15.88 13.47
N GLU A 348 14.03 -17.06 14.00
CA GLU A 348 14.97 -18.09 14.48
C GLU A 348 15.72 -18.82 13.36
N HIS A 349 15.25 -18.75 12.11
CA HIS A 349 15.89 -19.42 10.97
C HIS A 349 17.27 -18.81 10.62
N PRO A 350 18.18 -19.56 9.97
CA PRO A 350 19.55 -19.11 9.69
C PRO A 350 19.62 -17.79 8.92
N TRP A 351 18.72 -17.59 7.96
CA TRP A 351 18.55 -16.34 7.22
C TRP A 351 17.13 -16.23 6.66
N LEU A 352 16.72 -15.00 6.36
CA LEU A 352 15.41 -14.68 5.81
C LEU A 352 15.55 -13.79 4.58
N ALA A 353 14.67 -13.99 3.61
CA ALA A 353 14.56 -13.13 2.42
C ALA A 353 13.09 -12.88 2.05
N VAL A 354 12.84 -11.78 1.34
CA VAL A 354 11.51 -11.46 0.82
C VAL A 354 11.58 -11.17 -0.68
N ILE A 355 10.54 -11.57 -1.40
CA ILE A 355 10.43 -11.27 -2.83
C ILE A 355 9.88 -9.86 -3.04
N GLN A 356 10.53 -9.10 -3.91
CA GLN A 356 10.04 -7.82 -4.43
C GLN A 356 9.94 -7.94 -5.95
N PRO A 357 8.73 -8.11 -6.54
CA PRO A 357 8.55 -8.36 -7.97
C PRO A 357 9.21 -7.32 -8.89
N GLN A 358 9.26 -6.06 -8.46
CA GLN A 358 9.89 -4.95 -9.18
C GLN A 358 11.42 -5.08 -9.31
N LEU A 359 12.04 -5.96 -8.52
CA LEU A 359 13.48 -6.28 -8.58
C LEU A 359 13.77 -7.60 -9.33
N ASN A 360 12.74 -8.17 -9.97
CA ASN A 360 12.73 -9.22 -10.99
C ASN A 360 14.03 -10.03 -11.24
N PRO A 361 14.10 -11.36 -10.96
CA PRO A 361 13.34 -12.19 -10.03
C PRO A 361 14.18 -12.49 -8.77
N ASN A 362 14.71 -11.44 -8.15
CA ASN A 362 15.57 -11.59 -6.98
C ASN A 362 14.75 -11.41 -5.69
N SER A 363 15.00 -12.30 -4.73
CA SER A 363 14.58 -12.04 -3.34
C SER A 363 15.71 -11.31 -2.62
N VAL A 364 15.34 -10.36 -1.77
CA VAL A 364 16.29 -9.57 -0.99
C VAL A 364 16.50 -10.27 0.34
N ILE A 365 17.73 -10.59 0.69
CA ILE A 365 18.09 -11.05 2.02
C ILE A 365 17.86 -9.88 2.99
N ILE A 366 17.03 -10.10 4.00
CA ILE A 366 16.63 -9.06 4.96
C ILE A 366 17.23 -9.28 6.35
N PHE A 367 17.63 -10.52 6.65
CA PHE A 367 18.19 -10.90 7.94
C PHE A 367 19.06 -12.16 7.76
N SER A 368 20.16 -12.27 8.51
CA SER A 368 21.02 -13.46 8.47
C SER A 368 21.84 -13.63 9.75
N ARG A 369 22.10 -14.89 10.11
CA ARG A 369 23.07 -15.34 11.10
C ARG A 369 24.25 -16.09 10.47
N CYS A 370 24.24 -16.25 9.15
CA CYS A 370 25.27 -16.95 8.39
C CYS A 370 26.11 -15.96 7.59
N GLU A 371 27.41 -16.18 7.49
CA GLU A 371 28.32 -15.29 6.77
C GLU A 371 28.08 -15.26 5.25
N ASP A 372 27.59 -16.38 4.71
CA ASP A 372 27.33 -16.57 3.27
C ASP A 372 26.15 -15.73 2.75
N TYR A 373 25.27 -15.29 3.66
CA TYR A 373 24.06 -14.55 3.34
C TYR A 373 24.12 -13.20 4.06
N ARG A 374 24.20 -12.10 3.30
CA ARG A 374 24.28 -10.74 3.88
C ARG A 374 23.00 -9.95 3.59
N PRO A 375 22.41 -9.26 4.58
CA PRO A 375 21.30 -8.35 4.35
C PRO A 375 21.62 -7.35 3.22
N GLY A 376 20.67 -7.15 2.32
CA GLY A 376 20.80 -6.31 1.13
C GLY A 376 21.24 -7.05 -0.13
N ASN A 377 21.84 -8.24 0.00
CA ASN A 377 22.15 -9.07 -1.16
C ASN A 377 20.88 -9.68 -1.76
N SER A 378 20.98 -10.04 -3.04
CA SER A 378 19.93 -10.72 -3.80
C SER A 378 20.23 -12.20 -3.94
N ILE A 379 19.20 -13.04 -3.86
CA ILE A 379 19.26 -14.45 -4.29
C ILE A 379 18.21 -14.69 -5.37
N GLN A 380 18.57 -15.47 -6.39
CA GLN A 380 17.65 -15.85 -7.45
C GLN A 380 16.65 -16.89 -6.92
N VAL A 381 15.37 -16.65 -7.15
CA VAL A 381 14.30 -17.57 -6.77
C VAL A 381 13.46 -17.86 -7.99
N VAL A 382 13.37 -19.13 -8.38
CA VAL A 382 12.49 -19.54 -9.48
C VAL A 382 11.05 -19.50 -8.98
N LEU A 383 10.30 -18.51 -9.44
CA LEU A 383 8.86 -18.39 -9.18
C LEU A 383 8.09 -19.23 -10.19
N ASP A 384 7.48 -20.32 -9.73
CA ASP A 384 6.43 -21.02 -10.49
C ASP A 384 5.15 -20.19 -10.62
#